data_AF-R9AVE4-F1
#
_entry.id   AF-R9AVE4-F1
#
_cell.length_a   1.000
_cell.length_b   1.000
_cell.length_c   1.000
_cell.angle_alpha   90.00
_cell.angle_beta   90.00
_cell.angle_gamma   90.00
#
_symmetry.space_group_name_H-M   'P 1'
#
loop_
_entity.id
_entity.type
_entity.pdbx_description
1 polymer ?
#
loop_
_entity_poly.entity_id
_entity_poly.type
_entity_poly.pdbx_seq_one_letter_code
_entity_poly.pdbx_strand_id
1 'polypeptide(L)'
;MPHKPLMTLIFTFSALTKSTLLYANEIANLKQMESSPHHSSSTPRNMKQIYQGEHGIWFLSKHRGRKGGCAVTYNSDLSQLTLFGPTEKSTGALVFTGPHIPTTASNQQLDIVMRTDQSETLTEATLIPSHTKGILLVPVTMVQTASNLDDVGAMEILLKGKTIYASSISGGFRARDALMSCIKS
;
A
#
# COMPACT_ATOMS: atom_id res chain seq x y z
N MET A 1 32.97 -8.39 41.41
CA MET A 1 32.44 -7.21 40.69
C MET A 1 31.33 -7.69 39.75
N PRO A 2 30.04 -7.38 40.01
CA PRO A 2 28.95 -7.79 39.14
C PRO A 2 28.55 -6.64 38.20
N HIS A 3 28.64 -6.86 36.88
CA HIS A 3 28.13 -5.92 35.89
C HIS A 3 26.62 -6.15 35.67
N LYS A 4 25.84 -5.08 35.90
CA LYS A 4 24.40 -4.98 35.68
C LYS A 4 24.06 -5.15 34.18
N PRO A 5 22.93 -5.79 33.81
CA PRO A 5 22.46 -5.71 32.44
C PRO A 5 21.83 -4.33 32.20
N LEU A 6 22.30 -3.68 31.14
CA LEU A 6 21.77 -2.43 30.61
C LEU A 6 20.34 -2.67 30.13
N MET A 7 19.37 -2.08 30.83
CA MET A 7 17.96 -2.07 30.48
C MET A 7 17.82 -1.33 29.14
N THR A 8 17.57 -2.06 28.05
CA THR A 8 17.33 -1.46 26.74
C THR A 8 15.88 -0.98 26.70
N LEU A 9 15.70 0.34 26.64
CA LEU A 9 14.40 1.00 26.54
C LEU A 9 13.70 0.55 25.24
N ILE A 10 12.53 -0.10 25.38
CA ILE A 10 11.62 -0.34 24.27
C ILE A 10 10.91 0.98 23.98
N PHE A 11 11.28 1.66 22.88
CA PHE A 11 10.50 2.78 22.37
C PHE A 11 9.21 2.23 21.74
N THR A 12 8.08 2.48 22.39
CA THR A 12 6.76 2.14 21.88
C THR A 12 6.35 3.10 20.76
N PHE A 13 6.10 2.52 19.57
CA PHE A 13 5.68 3.21 18.35
C PHE A 13 4.25 3.78 18.45
N SER A 14 4.10 4.94 19.08
CA SER A 14 2.84 5.70 19.09
C SER A 14 2.55 6.42 17.77
N ALA A 15 3.44 6.33 16.77
CA ALA A 15 3.27 6.90 15.43
C ALA A 15 2.52 5.98 14.45
N LEU A 16 2.48 4.66 14.69
CA LEU A 16 1.90 3.69 13.76
C LEU A 16 0.37 3.78 13.72
N THR A 17 -0.28 3.92 14.88
CA THR A 17 -1.75 3.93 14.99
C THR A 17 -2.42 5.14 14.32
N LYS A 18 -1.79 6.31 14.35
CA LYS A 18 -2.31 7.51 13.64
C LYS A 18 -2.22 7.36 12.13
N SER A 19 -1.15 6.73 11.63
CA SER A 19 -0.95 6.50 10.20
C SER A 19 -1.99 5.51 9.66
N THR A 20 -2.23 4.40 10.37
CA THR A 20 -3.26 3.41 10.00
C THR A 20 -4.67 4.02 9.97
N LEU A 21 -5.02 4.90 10.92
CA LEU A 21 -6.32 5.57 10.94
C LEU A 21 -6.48 6.62 9.82
N LEU A 22 -5.41 7.36 9.50
CA LEU A 22 -5.42 8.33 8.39
C LEU A 22 -5.66 7.63 7.05
N TYR A 23 -4.93 6.53 6.79
CA TYR A 23 -5.07 5.78 5.53
C TYR A 23 -6.33 4.92 5.49
N ALA A 24 -6.85 4.42 6.62
CA ALA A 24 -8.15 3.73 6.64
C ALA A 24 -9.31 4.66 6.18
N ASN A 25 -9.28 5.94 6.55
CA ASN A 25 -10.24 6.93 6.08
C ASN A 25 -10.04 7.29 4.59
N GLU A 26 -8.81 7.31 4.08
CA GLU A 26 -8.55 7.51 2.65
C GLU A 26 -9.02 6.30 1.81
N ILE A 27 -8.85 5.07 2.32
CA ILE A 27 -9.38 3.85 1.72
C ILE A 27 -10.92 3.88 1.69
N ALA A 28 -11.58 4.39 2.73
CA ALA A 28 -13.03 4.55 2.74
C ALA A 28 -13.53 5.52 1.64
N ASN A 29 -12.80 6.60 1.38
CA ASN A 29 -13.10 7.53 0.28
C ASN A 29 -12.87 6.90 -1.12
N LEU A 30 -11.89 6.01 -1.26
CA LEU A 30 -11.69 5.22 -2.49
C LEU A 30 -12.82 4.22 -2.72
N LYS A 31 -13.33 3.57 -1.66
CA LYS A 31 -14.47 2.63 -1.73
C LYS A 31 -15.76 3.31 -2.21
N GLN A 32 -15.97 4.58 -1.88
CA GLN A 32 -17.15 5.33 -2.32
C GLN A 32 -17.20 5.60 -3.84
N MET A 33 -16.08 5.41 -4.55
CA MET A 33 -15.98 5.58 -6.01
C MET A 33 -16.31 4.29 -6.80
N GLU A 34 -16.32 3.11 -6.17
CA GLU A 34 -16.61 1.83 -6.83
C GLU A 34 -18.11 1.48 -6.90
N SER A 35 -19.00 2.24 -6.24
CA SER A 35 -20.43 1.90 -6.13
C SER A 35 -21.32 2.45 -7.26
N SER A 36 -20.78 2.82 -8.42
CA SER A 36 -21.59 3.25 -9.57
C SER A 36 -21.73 2.12 -10.61
N PRO A 37 -22.94 1.60 -10.89
CA PRO A 37 -23.13 0.30 -11.56
C PRO A 37 -23.15 0.36 -13.10
N HIS A 38 -22.51 1.36 -13.73
CA HIS A 38 -22.49 1.45 -15.19
C HIS A 38 -21.09 1.31 -15.77
N HIS A 39 -20.88 0.17 -16.44
CA HIS A 39 -19.76 -0.08 -17.34
C HIS A 39 -19.59 1.09 -18.32
N SER A 40 -18.59 1.92 -18.05
CA SER A 40 -17.82 2.64 -19.05
C SER A 40 -16.42 2.81 -18.49
N SER A 41 -15.41 2.68 -19.35
CA SER A 41 -13.99 2.87 -19.06
C SER A 41 -13.66 4.34 -18.73
N SER A 42 -14.39 4.96 -17.81
CA SER A 42 -14.07 6.28 -17.31
C SER A 42 -13.12 6.11 -16.13
N THR A 43 -11.82 6.24 -16.42
CA THR A 43 -10.83 6.59 -15.40
C THR A 43 -11.43 7.71 -14.53
N PRO A 44 -11.50 7.55 -13.19
CA PRO A 44 -12.02 8.60 -12.32
C PRO A 44 -11.33 9.92 -12.65
N ARG A 45 -12.07 11.05 -12.68
CA ARG A 45 -11.57 12.38 -13.14
C ARG A 45 -10.25 12.87 -12.50
N ASN A 46 -9.74 12.19 -11.48
CA ASN A 46 -8.51 12.51 -10.74
C ASN A 46 -7.41 11.44 -10.85
N MET A 47 -7.55 10.43 -11.73
CA MET A 47 -6.53 9.42 -11.98
C MET A 47 -5.92 9.61 -13.37
N LYS A 48 -4.60 9.64 -13.46
CA LYS A 48 -3.83 9.69 -14.70
C LYS A 48 -3.15 8.34 -14.90
N GLN A 49 -3.42 7.64 -16.01
CA GLN A 49 -2.62 6.47 -16.38
C GLN A 49 -1.17 6.91 -16.63
N ILE A 50 -0.21 6.20 -16.03
CA ILE A 50 1.22 6.52 -16.12
C ILE A 50 2.02 5.41 -16.80
N TYR A 51 1.52 4.18 -16.79
CA TYR A 51 2.13 3.03 -17.49
C TYR A 51 1.10 1.92 -17.68
N GLN A 52 1.20 1.18 -18.78
CA GLN A 52 0.42 -0.03 -19.05
C GLN A 52 1.38 -1.14 -19.46
N GLY A 53 1.43 -2.19 -18.65
CA GLY A 53 2.16 -3.42 -18.95
C GLY A 53 1.21 -4.51 -19.43
N GLU A 54 1.76 -5.71 -19.61
CA GLU A 54 1.00 -6.89 -20.04
C GLU A 54 -0.04 -7.31 -19.01
N HIS A 55 0.32 -7.28 -17.72
CA HIS A 55 -0.50 -7.81 -16.63
C HIS A 55 -1.28 -6.75 -15.86
N GLY A 56 -1.13 -5.46 -16.20
CA GLY A 56 -1.80 -4.41 -15.44
C GLY A 56 -1.41 -2.99 -15.79
N ILE A 57 -2.04 -2.05 -15.10
CA ILE A 57 -1.96 -0.62 -15.39
C ILE A 57 -1.63 0.14 -14.11
N TRP A 58 -0.66 1.05 -14.22
CA TRP A 58 -0.35 2.03 -13.20
C TRP A 58 -1.12 3.33 -13.43
N PHE A 59 -1.69 3.85 -12.35
CA PHE A 59 -2.35 5.15 -12.28
C PHE A 59 -1.71 6.03 -11.21
N LEU A 60 -1.67 7.33 -11.45
CA LEU A 60 -1.36 8.37 -10.48
C LEU A 60 -2.65 9.08 -10.09
N SER A 61 -2.97 9.16 -8.80
CA SER A 61 -4.04 9.98 -8.27
C SER A 61 -3.50 11.13 -7.42
N LYS A 62 -4.20 12.27 -7.48
CA LYS A 62 -4.04 13.38 -6.52
C LYS A 62 -5.28 13.43 -5.62
N HIS A 63 -5.09 13.26 -4.32
CA HIS A 63 -6.15 13.39 -3.34
C HIS A 63 -6.27 14.87 -2.91
N ARG A 64 -7.45 15.46 -3.10
CA ARG A 64 -7.77 16.82 -2.66
C ARG A 64 -8.37 16.74 -1.25
N GLY A 65 -7.66 17.27 -0.26
CA GLY A 65 -8.05 17.32 1.16
C GLY A 65 -7.11 18.22 1.96
N ARG A 66 -7.38 18.48 3.25
CA ARG A 66 -6.60 19.43 4.09
C ARG A 66 -5.10 19.16 4.17
N LYS A 67 -4.64 17.94 3.84
CA LYS A 67 -3.22 17.57 3.82
C LYS A 67 -2.64 17.33 2.42
N GLY A 68 -3.48 17.30 1.38
CA GLY A 68 -3.08 16.84 0.04
C GLY A 68 -2.53 15.40 0.07
N GLY A 69 -2.33 14.80 -1.09
CA GLY A 69 -1.70 13.48 -1.18
C GLY A 69 -1.55 13.01 -2.61
N CYS A 70 -0.48 12.29 -2.88
CA CYS A 70 -0.23 11.63 -4.15
C CYS A 70 -0.29 10.13 -3.91
N ALA A 71 -0.94 9.37 -4.77
CA ALA A 71 -0.87 7.92 -4.70
C ALA A 71 -0.62 7.35 -6.09
N VAL A 72 0.09 6.23 -6.13
CA VAL A 72 0.21 5.42 -7.34
C VAL A 72 -0.42 4.06 -7.10
N THR A 73 -1.25 3.63 -8.04
CA THR A 73 -2.04 2.42 -7.94
C THR A 73 -1.77 1.53 -9.13
N TYR A 74 -1.35 0.30 -8.86
CA TYR A 74 -1.27 -0.78 -9.83
C TYR A 74 -2.53 -1.62 -9.76
N ASN A 75 -3.22 -1.78 -10.89
CA ASN A 75 -4.38 -2.65 -11.04
C ASN A 75 -4.02 -3.82 -11.96
N SER A 76 -4.24 -5.05 -11.51
CA SER A 76 -4.04 -6.30 -12.25
C SER A 76 -5.20 -7.26 -11.96
N ASP A 77 -6.04 -7.55 -12.95
CA ASP A 77 -7.22 -8.42 -12.83
C ASP A 77 -8.03 -8.18 -11.53
N LEU A 78 -7.88 -9.07 -10.53
CA LEU A 78 -8.58 -9.04 -9.25
C LEU A 78 -7.75 -8.44 -8.10
N SER A 79 -6.49 -8.08 -8.37
CA SER A 79 -5.52 -7.59 -7.40
C SER A 79 -5.20 -6.11 -7.64
N GLN A 80 -5.02 -5.39 -6.55
CA GLN A 80 -4.62 -3.99 -6.59
C GLN A 80 -3.55 -3.72 -5.54
N LEU A 81 -2.53 -2.97 -5.92
CA LEU A 81 -1.54 -2.39 -5.01
C LEU A 81 -1.65 -0.87 -5.10
N THR A 82 -1.76 -0.19 -3.97
CA THR A 82 -1.66 1.28 -3.91
C THR A 82 -0.53 1.67 -2.97
N LEU A 83 0.36 2.54 -3.44
CA LEU A 83 1.32 3.24 -2.60
C LEU A 83 0.80 4.67 -2.37
N PHE A 84 0.40 4.94 -1.13
CA PHE A 84 0.06 6.29 -0.70
C PHE A 84 1.33 7.04 -0.34
N GLY A 85 1.54 8.16 -1.04
CA GLY A 85 2.54 9.17 -0.73
C GLY A 85 2.28 9.83 0.62
N PRO A 86 3.28 10.55 1.16
CA PRO A 86 3.27 10.93 2.55
C PRO A 86 2.18 11.97 2.84
N THR A 87 1.31 11.67 3.81
CA THR A 87 0.33 12.62 4.35
C THR A 87 0.97 13.60 5.35
N GLU A 88 2.14 13.27 5.91
CA GLU A 88 3.01 14.08 6.79
C GLU A 88 4.32 13.31 7.10
N LYS A 89 5.44 13.98 7.40
CA LYS A 89 6.71 13.41 7.91
C LYS A 89 7.15 12.06 7.30
N SER A 90 7.24 12.00 5.96
CA SER A 90 7.79 10.86 5.19
C SER A 90 7.15 9.47 5.41
N THR A 91 6.03 9.39 6.13
CA THR A 91 5.30 8.12 6.36
C THR A 91 4.22 7.91 5.30
N GLY A 92 4.27 6.76 4.63
CA GLY A 92 3.32 6.30 3.63
C GLY A 92 2.66 4.98 4.03
N ALA A 93 1.88 4.41 3.12
CA ALA A 93 1.37 3.05 3.26
C ALA A 93 1.30 2.35 1.91
N LEU A 94 1.62 1.06 1.90
CA LEU A 94 1.21 0.14 0.85
C LEU A 94 -0.14 -0.44 1.24
N VAL A 95 -1.07 -0.47 0.29
CA VAL A 95 -2.38 -1.08 0.47
C VAL A 95 -2.56 -2.12 -0.61
N PHE A 96 -2.71 -3.36 -0.18
CA PHE A 96 -2.96 -4.51 -1.02
C PHE A 96 -4.42 -4.89 -0.91
N THR A 97 -5.04 -5.11 -2.06
CA THR A 97 -6.42 -5.56 -2.16
C THR A 97 -6.44 -6.77 -3.09
N GLY A 98 -7.14 -7.82 -2.70
CA GLY A 98 -7.25 -9.02 -3.52
C GLY A 98 -8.23 -10.03 -2.95
N PRO A 99 -8.65 -11.02 -3.76
CA PRO A 99 -9.68 -12.00 -3.39
C PRO A 99 -9.19 -13.03 -2.36
N HIS A 100 -7.88 -13.24 -2.26
CA HIS A 100 -7.28 -14.22 -1.34
C HIS A 100 -6.77 -13.60 -0.03
N ILE A 101 -6.81 -12.27 0.08
CA ILE A 101 -6.58 -11.59 1.35
C ILE A 101 -7.81 -11.83 2.24
N PRO A 102 -7.65 -12.29 3.49
CA PRO A 102 -8.78 -12.49 4.40
C PRO A 102 -9.54 -11.18 4.67
N THR A 103 -10.87 -11.28 4.80
CA THR A 103 -11.70 -10.19 5.32
C THR A 103 -11.75 -10.23 6.85
N THR A 104 -11.91 -9.08 7.48
CA THR A 104 -12.09 -8.94 8.93
C THR A 104 -13.24 -8.00 9.24
N ALA A 105 -13.86 -8.15 10.42
CA ALA A 105 -14.89 -7.25 10.93
C ALA A 105 -14.31 -6.05 11.69
N SER A 106 -13.07 -6.16 12.16
CA SER A 106 -12.34 -5.12 12.90
C SER A 106 -10.86 -5.07 12.47
N ASN A 107 -10.18 -3.95 12.72
CA ASN A 107 -8.75 -3.86 12.41
C ASN A 107 -7.99 -4.97 13.14
N GLN A 108 -7.21 -5.77 12.40
CA GLN A 108 -6.41 -6.84 12.96
C GLN A 108 -4.96 -6.71 12.50
N GLN A 109 -4.04 -6.56 13.44
CA GLN A 109 -2.60 -6.54 13.19
C GLN A 109 -2.08 -7.97 13.06
N LEU A 110 -1.20 -8.20 12.11
CA LEU A 110 -0.59 -9.49 11.85
C LEU A 110 0.78 -9.34 11.19
N ASP A 111 1.59 -10.39 11.27
CA ASP A 111 2.85 -10.46 10.54
C ASP A 111 2.64 -11.11 9.17
N ILE A 112 3.25 -10.52 8.15
CA ILE A 112 3.31 -11.05 6.79
C ILE A 112 4.74 -11.16 6.32
N VAL A 113 4.94 -12.02 5.33
CA VAL A 113 6.16 -12.01 4.53
C VAL A 113 5.84 -11.36 3.19
N MET A 114 6.51 -10.25 2.88
CA MET A 114 6.52 -9.66 1.55
C MET A 114 7.69 -10.23 0.77
N ARG A 115 7.41 -10.85 -0.36
CA ARG A 115 8.42 -11.43 -1.25
C ARG A 115 8.37 -10.75 -2.61
N THR A 116 9.55 -10.43 -3.10
CA THR A 116 9.79 -9.98 -4.48
C THR A 116 10.77 -10.94 -5.14
N ASP A 117 11.00 -10.77 -6.44
CA ASP A 117 12.11 -11.43 -7.15
C ASP A 117 13.49 -11.12 -6.56
N GLN A 118 13.63 -10.00 -5.84
CA GLN A 118 14.92 -9.53 -5.30
C GLN A 118 15.09 -9.75 -3.80
N SER A 119 14.01 -9.83 -3.04
CA SER A 119 14.08 -9.81 -1.57
C SER A 119 12.86 -10.44 -0.90
N GLU A 120 13.06 -10.89 0.35
CA GLU A 120 12.01 -11.35 1.24
C GLU A 120 12.10 -10.58 2.57
N THR A 121 10.99 -10.04 3.05
CA THR A 121 10.93 -9.21 4.26
C THR A 121 9.75 -9.60 5.14
N LEU A 122 10.02 -9.91 6.41
CA LEU A 122 8.99 -10.02 7.45
C LEU A 122 8.58 -8.60 7.88
N THR A 123 7.29 -8.29 7.80
CA THR A 123 6.77 -6.96 8.16
C THR A 123 5.40 -7.06 8.80
N GLU A 124 5.07 -6.04 9.57
CA GLU A 124 3.77 -5.91 10.21
C GLU A 124 2.76 -5.31 9.22
N ALA A 125 1.55 -5.86 9.22
CA ALA A 125 0.44 -5.36 8.43
C ALA A 125 -0.85 -5.32 9.25
N THR A 126 -1.80 -4.51 8.79
CA THR A 126 -3.15 -4.43 9.36
C THR A 126 -4.17 -4.89 8.32
N LEU A 127 -4.97 -5.91 8.65
CA LEU A 127 -6.20 -6.21 7.92
C LEU A 127 -7.24 -5.13 8.25
N ILE A 128 -7.75 -4.49 7.20
CA ILE A 128 -8.73 -3.42 7.31
C ILE A 128 -10.15 -3.99 7.07
N PRO A 129 -11.15 -3.62 7.89
CA PRO A 129 -12.51 -4.06 7.71
C PRO A 129 -13.08 -3.78 6.33
N SER A 130 -13.68 -4.81 5.76
CA SER A 130 -14.21 -4.79 4.40
C SER A 130 -15.16 -5.97 4.20
N HIS A 131 -16.34 -5.70 3.65
CA HIS A 131 -17.36 -6.74 3.40
C HIS A 131 -17.25 -7.37 2.01
N THR A 132 -16.45 -6.78 1.11
CA THR A 132 -16.44 -7.14 -0.31
C THR A 132 -15.13 -7.76 -0.77
N LYS A 133 -14.00 -7.33 -0.21
CA LYS A 133 -12.65 -7.78 -0.60
C LYS A 133 -11.68 -7.61 0.56
N GLY A 134 -10.70 -8.50 0.68
CA GLY A 134 -9.66 -8.36 1.70
C GLY A 134 -8.75 -7.17 1.41
N ILE A 135 -8.42 -6.42 2.45
CA ILE A 135 -7.58 -5.23 2.38
C ILE A 135 -6.50 -5.35 3.44
N LEU A 136 -5.25 -5.24 3.01
CA LEU A 136 -4.08 -5.31 3.85
C LEU A 136 -3.29 -4.01 3.73
N LEU A 137 -3.06 -3.35 4.85
CA LEU A 137 -2.29 -2.12 4.95
C LEU A 137 -0.93 -2.40 5.57
N VAL A 138 0.13 -2.01 4.89
CA VAL A 138 1.52 -2.09 5.39
C VAL A 138 2.04 -0.66 5.53
N PRO A 139 2.34 -0.19 6.74
CA PRO A 139 2.94 1.13 6.93
C PRO A 139 4.36 1.13 6.37
N VAL A 140 4.74 2.21 5.67
CA VAL A 140 6.06 2.31 5.05
C VAL A 140 6.71 3.66 5.24
N THR A 141 8.05 3.68 5.16
CA THR A 141 8.80 4.93 5.00
C THR A 141 8.93 5.24 3.51
N MET A 142 8.40 6.38 3.09
CA MET A 142 8.28 6.72 1.66
C MET A 142 9.61 6.81 0.94
N VAL A 143 10.64 7.36 1.58
CA VAL A 143 11.97 7.51 0.95
C VAL A 143 12.55 6.15 0.59
N GLN A 144 12.52 5.20 1.52
CA GLN A 144 13.03 3.84 1.32
C GLN A 144 12.15 3.03 0.37
N THR A 145 10.82 3.19 0.47
CA THR A 145 9.90 2.41 -0.36
C THR A 145 9.88 2.90 -1.79
N ALA A 146 9.87 4.22 -2.01
CA ALA A 146 9.93 4.77 -3.35
C ALA A 146 11.26 4.43 -4.03
N SER A 147 12.41 4.46 -3.32
CA SER A 147 13.68 4.06 -3.92
C SER A 147 13.70 2.59 -4.37
N ASN A 148 12.97 1.74 -3.65
CA ASN A 148 12.92 0.29 -3.91
C ASN A 148 11.74 -0.12 -4.81
N LEU A 149 10.86 0.82 -5.19
CA LEU A 149 9.81 0.62 -6.18
C LEU A 149 10.43 0.70 -7.59
N ASP A 150 11.37 -0.20 -7.87
CA ASP A 150 11.90 -0.41 -9.22
C ASP A 150 11.04 -1.46 -9.96
N ASP A 151 11.44 -1.90 -11.15
CA ASP A 151 10.82 -3.05 -11.83
C ASP A 151 11.05 -4.36 -11.06
N VAL A 152 10.30 -4.54 -9.96
CA VAL A 152 10.12 -5.83 -9.31
C VAL A 152 9.14 -6.65 -10.14
N GLY A 153 9.64 -7.70 -10.79
CA GLY A 153 8.86 -8.48 -11.75
C GLY A 153 7.69 -9.23 -11.11
N ALA A 154 7.87 -9.72 -9.88
CA ALA A 154 6.86 -10.41 -9.09
C ALA A 154 6.82 -9.87 -7.66
N MET A 155 5.62 -9.73 -7.11
CA MET A 155 5.35 -9.37 -5.72
C MET A 155 4.35 -10.35 -5.14
N GLU A 156 4.69 -10.96 -4.01
CA GLU A 156 3.85 -11.88 -3.26
C GLU A 156 3.72 -11.43 -1.80
N ILE A 157 2.57 -11.73 -1.20
CA ILE A 157 2.39 -11.66 0.25
C ILE A 157 2.03 -13.03 0.77
N LEU A 158 2.79 -13.51 1.75
CA LEU A 158 2.53 -14.76 2.43
C LEU A 158 2.03 -14.48 3.85
N LEU A 159 0.97 -15.16 4.23
CA LEU A 159 0.44 -15.21 5.58
C LEU A 159 0.53 -16.64 6.08
N LYS A 160 1.30 -16.87 7.15
CA LYS A 160 1.56 -18.22 7.70
C LYS A 160 2.05 -19.20 6.63
N GLY A 161 2.93 -18.73 5.74
CA GLY A 161 3.51 -19.52 4.64
C GLY A 161 2.59 -19.72 3.42
N LYS A 162 1.35 -19.23 3.45
CA LYS A 162 0.43 -19.30 2.31
C LYS A 162 0.38 -17.98 1.56
N THR A 163 0.55 -18.00 0.24
CA THR A 163 0.37 -16.83 -0.63
C THR A 163 -1.09 -16.35 -0.59
N ILE A 164 -1.29 -15.10 -0.16
CA ILE A 164 -2.61 -14.43 -0.08
C ILE A 164 -2.73 -13.25 -1.05
N TYR A 165 -1.63 -12.85 -1.68
CA TYR A 165 -1.58 -11.84 -2.74
C TYR A 165 -0.42 -12.19 -3.68
N ALA A 166 -0.64 -12.05 -4.98
CA ALA A 166 0.40 -12.17 -6.00
C ALA A 166 0.10 -11.20 -7.13
N SER A 167 1.13 -10.54 -7.66
CA SER A 167 1.01 -9.62 -8.79
C SER A 167 2.35 -9.48 -9.51
N SER A 168 2.31 -9.33 -10.84
CA SER A 168 3.49 -9.02 -11.64
C SER A 168 3.60 -7.52 -11.87
N ILE A 169 4.38 -6.83 -11.02
CA ILE A 169 4.32 -5.37 -10.91
C ILE A 169 5.34 -4.70 -11.83
N SER A 170 5.17 -4.86 -13.15
CA SER A 170 5.99 -4.17 -14.15
C SER A 170 5.74 -2.65 -14.18
N GLY A 171 6.76 -1.85 -14.50
CA GLY A 171 6.67 -0.40 -14.62
C GLY A 171 6.82 0.35 -13.30
N GLY A 172 7.41 -0.28 -12.28
CA GLY A 172 7.58 0.29 -10.94
C GLY A 172 8.33 1.62 -10.97
N PHE A 173 9.39 1.73 -11.79
CA PHE A 173 10.14 2.98 -11.96
C PHE A 173 9.29 4.15 -12.45
N ARG A 174 8.31 3.91 -13.35
CA ARG A 174 7.37 4.94 -13.81
C ARG A 174 6.45 5.39 -12.68
N ALA A 175 5.99 4.45 -11.86
CA ALA A 175 5.18 4.73 -10.69
C ALA A 175 5.95 5.55 -9.65
N ARG A 176 7.20 5.17 -9.36
CA ARG A 176 8.11 5.94 -8.50
C ARG A 176 8.27 7.37 -8.99
N ASP A 177 8.65 7.55 -10.25
CA ASP A 177 8.94 8.87 -10.81
C ASP A 177 7.70 9.77 -10.81
N ALA A 178 6.54 9.20 -11.16
CA ALA A 178 5.26 9.91 -11.11
C ALA A 178 4.88 10.32 -9.68
N LEU A 179 5.07 9.42 -8.71
CA LEU A 179 4.78 9.70 -7.30
C LEU A 179 5.71 10.79 -6.76
N MET A 180 7.01 10.69 -7.02
CA MET A 180 8.00 11.67 -6.56
C MET A 180 7.81 13.03 -7.24
N SER A 181 7.45 13.06 -8.53
CA SER A 181 7.10 14.30 -9.22
C SER A 181 5.83 14.93 -8.63
N CYS A 182 4.85 14.11 -8.25
CA CYS A 182 3.61 14.60 -7.66
C CYS A 182 3.83 15.19 -6.27
N ILE A 183 4.67 14.56 -5.43
CA ILE A 183 4.99 15.02 -4.08
C ILE A 183 5.74 16.36 -4.09
N LYS A 184 6.55 16.63 -5.13
CA LYS A 184 7.31 17.87 -5.29
C LYS A 184 6.51 19.04 -5.91
N SER A 185 5.33 18.75 -6.46
CA SER A 185 4.46 19.70 -7.19
C SER A 185 3.49 20.42 -6.28
#